data_AF-A0AA43DFI4-F1
#
_entry.id   AF-A0AA43DFI4-F1
#
_cell.length_a   1.000
_cell.length_b   1.000
_cell.length_c   1.000
_cell.angle_alpha   90.00
_cell.angle_beta   90.00
_cell.angle_gamma   90.00
#
_symmetry.space_group_name_H-M   'P 1'
#
loop_
_entity.id
_entity.type
_entity.pdbx_description
1 polymer ?
#
loop_
_entity_poly.entity_id
_entity_poly.type
_entity_poly.pdbx_seq_one_letter_code
_entity_poly.pdbx_strand_id
1 'polypeptide(L)'
;RRWGLFPLLGRADGLRQPVHVEDVATACVSALTVPAAGNRTYNLSGGETLSYREMACHVFAALGKIPHLVTIPRWLFRLGVTAFRLLPRYSNWTSEMAERMNQDLVFDHSDAARDLGFSPRPFRLSPQDLPA
;
A
#
# COMPACT_ATOMS: atom_id res chain seq x y z
N ARG A 1 -11.35 18.66 13.41
CA ARG A 1 -12.20 18.30 12.25
C ARG A 1 -11.28 18.08 11.04
N ARG A 2 -11.08 16.83 10.56
CA ARG A 2 -10.23 16.54 9.39
C ARG A 2 -11.07 16.76 8.12
N TRP A 3 -10.56 17.53 7.16
CA TRP A 3 -11.35 18.08 6.03
C TRP A 3 -11.65 17.07 4.90
N GLY A 4 -11.36 15.78 5.08
CA GLY A 4 -11.57 14.77 4.03
C GLY A 4 -10.67 14.92 2.80
N LEU A 5 -9.70 15.84 2.84
CA LEU A 5 -8.73 16.07 1.79
C LEU A 5 -7.57 15.08 1.91
N PHE A 6 -7.24 14.40 0.81
CA PHE A 6 -6.10 13.52 0.73
C PHE A 6 -5.19 13.94 -0.43
N PRO A 7 -3.94 14.34 -0.15
CA PRO A 7 -3.01 14.76 -1.19
C PRO A 7 -2.46 13.54 -1.96
N LEU A 8 -2.52 13.62 -3.28
CA LEU A 8 -1.86 12.71 -4.21
C LEU A 8 -0.65 13.39 -4.82
N LEU A 9 0.51 12.75 -4.78
CA LEU A 9 1.74 13.29 -5.34
C LEU A 9 1.88 12.81 -6.77
N GLY A 10 1.87 13.73 -7.75
CA GLY A 10 1.80 13.36 -9.16
C GLY A 10 0.46 12.72 -9.55
N ARG A 11 0.45 11.90 -10.61
CA ARG A 11 -0.78 11.26 -11.11
C ARG A 11 -1.31 10.20 -10.14
N ALA A 12 -0.41 9.63 -9.31
CA ALA A 12 -0.69 8.54 -8.38
C ALA A 12 -1.32 7.32 -9.07
N ASP A 13 -0.77 7.01 -10.24
CA ASP A 13 -1.10 5.88 -11.11
C ASP A 13 -0.28 4.63 -10.81
N GLY A 14 0.71 4.73 -9.92
CA GLY A 14 1.54 3.60 -9.52
C GLY A 14 0.70 2.47 -8.94
N LEU A 15 0.89 1.27 -9.46
CA LEU A 15 0.14 0.09 -9.07
C LEU A 15 0.52 -0.42 -7.66
N ARG A 16 -0.44 -1.04 -7.01
CA ARG A 16 -0.39 -1.57 -5.64
C ARG A 16 -1.13 -2.89 -5.58
N GLN A 17 -0.66 -3.78 -4.72
CA GLN A 17 -1.34 -5.03 -4.37
C GLN A 17 -1.49 -5.15 -2.85
N PRO A 18 -2.49 -4.47 -2.24
CA PRO A 18 -2.69 -4.51 -0.80
C PRO A 18 -3.03 -5.93 -0.33
N VAL A 19 -2.27 -6.44 0.63
CA VAL A 19 -2.48 -7.77 1.21
C VAL A 19 -3.10 -7.65 2.60
N HIS A 20 -4.06 -8.52 2.91
CA HIS A 20 -4.68 -8.56 4.23
C HIS A 20 -3.73 -9.19 5.25
N VAL A 21 -3.68 -8.64 6.48
CA VAL A 21 -2.75 -9.10 7.52
C VAL A 21 -2.94 -10.57 7.89
N GLU A 22 -4.19 -11.04 7.93
CA GLU A 22 -4.49 -12.45 8.21
C GLU A 22 -3.94 -13.38 7.12
N ASP A 23 -4.01 -13.00 5.84
CA ASP A 23 -3.50 -13.85 4.76
C ASP A 23 -1.97 -13.98 4.87
N VAL A 24 -1.29 -12.90 5.25
CA VAL A 24 0.15 -12.91 5.55
C VAL A 24 0.43 -13.82 6.75
N ALA A 25 -0.35 -13.71 7.82
CA ALA A 25 -0.19 -14.54 9.01
C ALA A 25 -0.39 -16.03 8.69
N THR A 26 -1.40 -16.37 7.90
CA THR A 26 -1.64 -17.74 7.42
C THR A 26 -0.46 -18.25 6.60
N ALA A 27 0.08 -17.45 5.67
CA ALA A 27 1.27 -17.83 4.89
C ALA A 27 2.49 -18.10 5.79
N CYS A 28 2.72 -17.24 6.79
CA CYS A 28 3.80 -17.44 7.76
C CYS A 28 3.62 -18.74 8.56
N VAL A 29 2.40 -19.06 9.00
CA VAL A 29 2.11 -20.31 9.73
C VAL A 29 2.31 -21.53 8.82
N SER A 30 1.83 -21.47 7.57
CA SER A 30 2.06 -22.53 6.57
C SER A 30 3.55 -22.79 6.33
N ALA A 31 4.36 -21.73 6.28
CA ALA A 31 5.81 -21.86 6.05
C ALA A 31 6.54 -22.60 7.18
N LEU A 32 5.99 -22.68 8.39
CA LEU A 32 6.58 -23.43 9.50
C LEU A 32 6.43 -24.94 9.34
N THR A 33 5.42 -25.41 8.61
CA THR A 33 5.07 -26.83 8.51
C THR A 33 5.43 -27.43 7.15
N VAL A 34 5.71 -26.61 6.14
CA VAL A 34 6.09 -27.06 4.80
C VAL A 34 7.62 -27.18 4.68
N PRO A 35 8.19 -28.40 4.55
CA PRO A 35 9.64 -28.56 4.42
C PRO A 35 10.24 -27.86 3.19
N ALA A 36 9.47 -27.75 2.11
CA ALA A 36 9.88 -27.06 0.88
C ALA A 36 10.11 -25.55 1.07
N ALA A 37 9.59 -24.95 2.15
CA ALA A 37 9.77 -23.53 2.45
C ALA A 37 11.14 -23.21 3.07
N GLY A 38 11.91 -24.23 3.47
CA GLY A 38 13.24 -24.05 4.06
C GLY A 38 14.20 -23.32 3.12
N ASN A 39 14.86 -22.27 3.65
CA ASN A 39 15.83 -21.43 2.92
C ASN A 39 15.27 -20.80 1.62
N ARG A 40 13.96 -20.49 1.60
CA ARG A 40 13.30 -19.78 0.50
C ARG A 40 12.85 -18.39 0.92
N THR A 41 12.62 -17.54 -0.08
CA THR A 41 12.03 -16.21 0.08
C THR A 41 10.77 -16.16 -0.76
N TYR A 42 9.69 -15.65 -0.19
CA TYR A 42 8.38 -15.58 -0.83
C TYR A 42 7.88 -14.14 -0.85
N ASN A 43 7.37 -13.71 -2.00
CA ASN A 43 6.59 -12.48 -2.08
C ASN A 43 5.15 -12.77 -1.66
N LEU A 44 4.60 -11.92 -0.80
CA LEU A 44 3.21 -11.98 -0.36
C LEU A 44 2.52 -10.69 -0.83
N SER A 45 1.92 -10.74 -2.01
CA SER A 45 1.15 -9.62 -2.57
C SER A 45 -0.36 -9.86 -2.44
N GLY A 46 -1.15 -8.78 -2.50
CA GLY A 46 -2.60 -8.85 -2.50
C GLY A 46 -3.22 -9.52 -3.72
N GLY A 47 -4.49 -9.95 -3.60
CA GLY A 47 -5.24 -10.62 -4.66
C GLY A 47 -5.83 -9.68 -5.72
N GLU A 48 -5.60 -8.37 -5.61
CA GLU A 48 -6.10 -7.36 -6.53
C GLU A 48 -5.00 -6.33 -6.80
N THR A 49 -4.80 -5.98 -8.07
CA THR A 49 -3.89 -4.91 -8.48
C THR A 49 -4.69 -3.64 -8.73
N LEU A 50 -4.36 -2.57 -8.02
CA LEU A 50 -5.05 -1.29 -8.07
C LEU A 50 -4.04 -0.16 -8.29
N SER A 51 -4.42 0.90 -8.99
CA SER A 51 -3.67 2.15 -8.91
C SER A 51 -3.74 2.72 -7.48
N TYR A 52 -2.73 3.48 -7.08
CA TYR A 52 -2.74 4.15 -5.79
C TYR A 52 -3.99 5.01 -5.58
N ARG A 53 -4.46 5.69 -6.64
CA ARG A 53 -5.70 6.47 -6.66
C ARG A 53 -6.93 5.61 -6.34
N GLU A 54 -7.08 4.47 -7.00
CA GLU A 54 -8.22 3.55 -6.76
C GLU A 54 -8.19 2.99 -5.34
N MET A 55 -7.01 2.59 -4.87
CA MET A 55 -6.83 2.14 -3.48
C MET A 55 -7.28 3.22 -2.48
N ALA A 56 -6.89 4.48 -2.69
CA ALA A 56 -7.36 5.58 -1.85
C ALA A 56 -8.89 5.76 -1.92
N CYS A 57 -9.49 5.71 -3.12
CA CYS A 57 -10.95 5.77 -3.28
C CYS A 57 -11.66 4.65 -2.51
N HIS A 58 -11.15 3.42 -2.55
CA HIS A 58 -11.73 2.28 -1.80
C HIS A 58 -11.69 2.52 -0.29
N VAL A 59 -10.60 3.10 0.23
CA VAL A 59 -10.51 3.51 1.66
C VAL A 59 -11.55 4.58 2.00
N PHE A 60 -11.72 5.59 1.16
CA PHE A 60 -12.75 6.62 1.37
C PHE A 60 -14.17 6.06 1.34
N ALA A 61 -14.46 5.17 0.39
CA ALA A 61 -15.75 4.50 0.28
C ALA A 61 -16.05 3.66 1.54
N ALA A 62 -15.07 2.88 2.02
CA ALA A 62 -15.21 2.09 3.24
C ALA A 62 -15.46 2.96 4.49
N LEU A 63 -14.87 4.15 4.54
CA LEU A 63 -15.11 5.15 5.59
C LEU A 63 -16.45 5.91 5.44
N GLY A 64 -17.24 5.63 4.40
CA GLY A 64 -18.48 6.38 4.11
C GLY A 64 -18.23 7.84 3.76
N LYS A 65 -17.07 8.18 3.19
CA LYS A 65 -16.65 9.56 2.88
C LYS A 65 -16.49 9.79 1.40
N ILE A 66 -16.78 11.00 0.96
CA ILE A 66 -16.52 11.44 -0.41
C ILE A 66 -15.01 11.67 -0.58
N PRO A 67 -14.33 11.01 -1.54
CA PRO A 67 -12.91 11.17 -1.76
C PRO A 67 -12.58 12.54 -2.35
N HIS A 68 -11.90 13.40 -1.59
CA HIS A 68 -11.38 14.67 -2.09
C HIS A 68 -9.87 14.53 -2.34
N LEU A 69 -9.53 14.02 -3.53
CA LEU A 69 -8.16 13.71 -3.93
C LEU A 69 -7.51 14.92 -4.61
N VAL A 70 -6.57 15.57 -3.92
CA VAL A 70 -5.88 16.77 -4.43
C VAL A 70 -4.56 16.37 -5.05
N THR A 71 -4.39 16.59 -6.35
CA THR A 71 -3.15 16.26 -7.05
C THR A 71 -2.13 17.40 -6.88
N ILE A 72 -0.97 17.08 -6.30
CA ILE A 72 0.14 17.98 -6.08
C ILE A 72 1.23 17.66 -7.12
N PRO A 73 1.67 18.63 -7.93
CA PRO A 73 2.77 18.44 -8.88
C PRO A 73 4.06 18.00 -8.16
N ARG A 74 4.81 17.08 -8.78
CA ARG A 74 6.04 16.50 -8.18
C ARG A 74 7.07 17.57 -7.80
N TRP A 75 7.23 18.61 -8.63
CA TRP A 75 8.18 19.70 -8.37
C TRP A 75 7.82 20.48 -7.10
N LEU A 76 6.52 20.72 -6.86
CA LEU A 76 6.05 21.46 -5.69
C LEU A 76 6.32 20.66 -4.41
N PHE A 77 6.11 19.34 -4.46
CA PHE A 77 6.45 18.46 -3.35
C PHE A 77 7.96 18.43 -3.08
N ARG A 78 8.80 18.35 -4.12
CA ARG A 78 10.27 18.36 -3.97
C ARG A 78 10.74 19.63 -3.27
N LEU A 79 10.25 20.80 -3.69
CA LEU A 79 10.55 22.07 -3.02
C LEU A 79 10.10 22.06 -1.56
N GLY A 80 8.88 21.57 -1.30
CA GLY A 80 8.35 21.41 0.04
C GLY A 80 9.26 20.55 0.92
N VAL A 81 9.64 19.34 0.48
CA VAL A 81 10.51 18.43 1.24
C VAL A 81 11.87 19.07 1.51
N THR A 82 12.49 19.74 0.54
CA THR A 82 13.77 20.43 0.75
C THR A 82 13.67 21.51 1.82
N ALA A 83 12.59 22.30 1.84
CA ALA A 83 12.36 23.30 2.87
C ALA A 83 12.01 22.68 4.24
N PHE A 84 11.16 21.65 4.28
CA PHE A 84 10.71 21.00 5.50
C PHE A 84 11.78 20.14 6.17
N ARG A 85 12.76 19.62 5.42
CA ARG A 85 13.91 18.90 5.98
C ARG A 85 14.78 19.74 6.93
N LEU A 86 14.68 21.07 6.85
CA LEU A 86 15.33 21.97 7.81
C LEU A 86 14.68 21.93 9.20
N LEU A 87 13.47 21.37 9.32
CA LEU A 87 12.75 21.19 10.57
C LEU A 87 12.95 19.76 11.10
N PRO A 88 13.43 19.56 12.35
CA PRO A 88 13.70 18.23 12.92
C PRO A 88 12.49 17.28 12.90
N ARG A 89 11.27 17.82 12.94
CA ARG A 89 10.02 17.06 12.94
C ARG A 89 9.69 16.40 11.59
N TYR A 90 10.25 16.90 10.49
CA TYR A 90 9.95 16.44 9.14
C TYR A 90 11.18 15.88 8.41
N SER A 91 12.28 15.64 9.12
CA SER A 91 13.54 15.12 8.57
C SER A 91 13.40 13.76 7.86
N ASN A 92 12.43 12.94 8.26
CA ASN A 92 12.16 11.63 7.67
C ASN A 92 11.40 11.70 6.33
N TRP A 93 10.94 12.88 5.91
CA TRP A 93 10.25 13.02 4.63
C TRP A 93 11.26 13.00 3.49
N THR A 94 11.06 12.09 2.55
CA THR A 94 11.94 11.96 1.39
C THR A 94 11.23 12.11 0.06
N SER A 95 11.98 12.56 -0.93
CA SER A 95 11.53 12.63 -2.32
C SER A 95 11.10 11.27 -2.86
N GLU A 96 11.75 10.20 -2.40
CA GLU A 96 11.40 8.83 -2.80
C GLU A 96 9.99 8.47 -2.32
N MET A 97 9.56 8.94 -1.16
CA MET A 97 8.20 8.73 -0.66
C MET A 97 7.15 9.31 -1.64
N ALA A 98 7.46 10.45 -2.29
CA ALA A 98 6.63 11.02 -3.35
C ALA A 98 6.60 10.14 -4.59
N GLU A 99 7.77 9.68 -5.00
CA GLU A 99 7.93 8.94 -6.25
C GLU A 99 7.24 7.58 -6.15
N ARG A 100 7.26 6.96 -4.96
CA ARG A 100 6.60 5.67 -4.72
C ARG A 100 5.14 5.68 -5.16
N MET A 101 4.37 6.75 -4.96
CA MET A 101 2.95 6.82 -5.37
C MET A 101 2.75 6.65 -6.89
N ASN A 102 3.79 6.87 -7.69
CA ASN A 102 3.76 6.77 -9.15
C ASN A 102 4.61 5.59 -9.67
N GLN A 103 5.07 4.71 -8.78
CA GLN A 103 5.83 3.51 -9.13
C GLN A 103 4.98 2.28 -8.90
N ASP A 104 5.05 1.34 -9.83
CA ASP A 104 4.39 0.06 -9.73
C ASP A 104 5.09 -0.80 -8.67
N LEU A 105 4.34 -1.18 -7.65
CA LEU A 105 4.78 -2.09 -6.59
C LEU A 105 3.87 -3.33 -6.63
N VAL A 106 4.09 -4.11 -7.69
CA VAL A 106 3.37 -5.34 -8.03
C VAL A 106 4.39 -6.46 -8.06
N PHE A 107 4.09 -7.57 -7.41
CA PHE A 107 5.01 -8.69 -7.25
C PHE A 107 4.30 -9.99 -7.60
N ASP A 108 5.04 -10.91 -8.19
CA ASP A 108 4.55 -12.27 -8.39
C ASP A 108 4.61 -13.06 -7.07
N HIS A 109 3.50 -13.69 -6.70
CA HIS A 109 3.36 -14.54 -5.52
C HIS A 109 3.08 -16.00 -5.88
N SER A 110 3.31 -16.40 -7.14
CA SER A 110 3.08 -17.77 -7.62
C SER A 110 3.83 -18.83 -6.81
N ASP A 111 5.05 -18.52 -6.34
CA ASP A 111 5.82 -19.43 -5.48
C ASP A 111 5.15 -19.64 -4.12
N ALA A 112 4.59 -18.58 -3.52
CA ALA A 112 3.86 -18.68 -2.26
C ALA A 112 2.55 -19.46 -2.45
N ALA A 113 1.86 -19.24 -3.57
CA ALA A 113 0.63 -19.98 -3.89
C ALA A 113 0.90 -21.49 -4.04
N ARG A 114 1.95 -21.84 -4.78
CA ARG A 114 2.33 -23.23 -5.03
C ARG A 114 2.83 -23.94 -3.77
N ASP A 115 3.71 -23.31 -3.01
CA ASP A 115 4.42 -23.99 -1.91
C ASP A 115 3.68 -23.86 -0.58
N LEU A 116 2.98 -22.74 -0.33
CA LEU A 116 2.34 -22.43 0.96
C LEU A 116 0.81 -22.47 0.91
N GLY A 117 0.22 -22.74 -0.26
CA GLY A 117 -1.23 -22.61 -0.48
C GLY A 117 -1.73 -21.17 -0.33
N PHE A 118 -0.86 -20.18 -0.54
CA PHE A 118 -1.20 -18.76 -0.37
C PHE A 118 -2.23 -18.32 -1.41
N SER A 119 -3.39 -17.85 -0.94
CA SER A 119 -4.50 -17.37 -1.76
C SER A 119 -5.01 -16.05 -1.19
N PRO A 120 -4.39 -14.91 -1.55
CA PRO A 120 -4.73 -13.62 -0.96
C PRO A 120 -6.13 -13.16 -1.37
N ARG A 121 -6.85 -12.55 -0.43
CA ARG A 121 -8.18 -11.98 -0.69
C ARG A 121 -8.07 -10.67 -1.49
N PRO A 122 -9.11 -10.29 -2.28
CA PRO A 122 -9.16 -9.00 -2.96
C PRO A 122 -9.22 -7.83 -1.96
N PHE A 123 -8.91 -6.61 -2.40
CA PHE A 123 -8.89 -5.45 -1.52
C PHE A 123 -10.30 -4.94 -1.24
N ARG A 124 -10.92 -5.53 -0.21
CA ARG A 124 -12.24 -5.15 0.30
C ARG A 124 -12.12 -4.91 1.80
N LEU A 125 -12.38 -3.67 2.20
CA LEU A 125 -12.30 -3.25 3.60
C LEU A 125 -13.63 -3.50 4.30
N SER A 126 -13.56 -4.11 5.47
CA SER A 126 -14.65 -4.26 6.41
C SER A 126 -14.57 -3.19 7.52
N PRO A 127 -15.63 -3.00 8.32
CA PRO A 127 -15.58 -2.08 9.47
C PRO A 127 -14.47 -2.42 10.48
N GLN A 128 -14.02 -3.67 10.56
CA GLN A 128 -12.96 -4.12 11.47
C GLN A 128 -11.58 -3.67 11.01
N ASP A 129 -11.43 -3.38 9.71
CA ASP A 129 -10.18 -2.91 9.09
C ASP A 129 -9.99 -1.39 9.22
N LEU A 130 -10.99 -0.69 9.75
CA LEU A 130 -11.04 0.76 9.84
C LEU A 130 -10.75 1.22 11.27
N PRO A 131 -10.12 2.39 11.45
CA PRO A 131 -9.95 2.96 12.79
C PRO A 131 -11.32 3.24 13.42
N ALA A 132 -11.43 2.93 14.72
CA ALA A 132 -12.60 3.19 15.55
C ALA A 132 -12.97 4.68 15.65
#